data_AF-A0A354G7C9-F1
#
_entry.id   AF-A0A354G7C9-F1
#
_cell.length_a   1.000
_cell.length_b   1.000
_cell.length_c   1.000
_cell.angle_alpha   90.00
_cell.angle_beta   90.00
_cell.angle_gamma   90.00
#
_symmetry.space_group_name_H-M   'P 1'
#
loop_
_entity.id
_entity.type
_entity.pdbx_description
1 polymer ?
#
loop_
_entity_poly.entity_id
_entity_poly.type
_entity_poly.pdbx_seq_one_letter_code
_entity_poly.pdbx_strand_id
1 'polypeptide(L)' 'MKEMYQGEKIGEFLVRIEAMTRKQMEEIIKLKEITPDKLFGQIAIEKGYIDDKAIDDYLEAKFNISDLR' A
#
# COMPACT_ATOMS: atom_id res chain seq x y z
N MET A 1 3.80 -15.10 -21.26
CA MET A 1 4.28 -13.76 -20.87
C MET A 1 3.14 -13.02 -20.18
N LYS A 2 3.04 -13.09 -18.85
CA LYS A 2 1.90 -12.57 -18.07
C LYS A 2 2.32 -11.45 -17.12
N GLU A 3 3.23 -10.59 -17.56
CA GLU A 3 3.73 -9.47 -16.76
C GLU A 3 3.73 -8.20 -17.62
N MET A 4 2.58 -7.56 -17.72
CA MET A 4 2.51 -6.17 -18.16
C MET A 4 1.43 -5.49 -17.34
N TYR A 5 1.85 -4.43 -16.63
CA TYR A 5 1.16 -3.62 -15.62
C TYR A 5 1.04 -4.25 -14.22
N GLN A 6 2.16 -4.39 -13.52
CA GLN A 6 2.15 -4.25 -12.06
C GLN A 6 2.46 -2.78 -11.77
N GLY A 7 1.41 -1.94 -11.71
CA GLY A 7 1.56 -0.60 -11.13
C GLY A 7 2.11 -0.69 -9.70
N GLU A 8 2.68 0.41 -9.20
CA GLU A 8 3.29 0.47 -7.87
C GLU A 8 2.38 -0.19 -6.79
N LYS A 9 2.95 -1.11 -6.01
CA LYS A 9 2.19 -1.77 -4.93
C LYS A 9 1.97 -0.76 -3.81
N ILE A 10 0.85 -0.91 -3.09
CA ILE A 10 0.48 0.03 -2.01
C ILE A 10 1.59 0.21 -0.97
N GLY A 11 2.28 -0.87 -0.56
CA GLY A 11 3.39 -0.77 0.38
C GLY A 11 4.56 0.06 -0.15
N GLU A 12 4.88 -0.05 -1.44
CA GLU A 12 5.97 0.71 -2.07
C GLU A 12 5.59 2.19 -2.19
N PHE A 13 4.36 2.48 -2.61
CA PHE A 13 3.81 3.84 -2.65
C PHE A 13 3.90 4.52 -1.28
N LEU A 14 3.40 3.84 -0.24
CA LEU A 14 3.36 4.39 1.13
C LEU A 14 4.77 4.64 1.68
N VAL A 15 5.76 3.82 1.31
CA VAL A 15 7.17 4.08 1.66
C VAL A 15 7.71 5.28 0.90
N ARG A 16 7.40 5.40 -0.40
CA ARG A 16 7.88 6.50 -1.25
C ARG A 16 7.35 7.85 -0.80
N ILE A 17 6.11 7.91 -0.29
CA ILE A 17 5.51 9.14 0.26
C ILE A 17 5.83 9.35 1.76
N GLU A 18 6.72 8.54 2.32
CA GLU A 18 7.14 8.60 3.74
C GLU A 18 6.00 8.38 4.76
N ALA A 19 4.82 7.92 4.32
CA ALA A 19 3.71 7.54 5.18
C ALA A 19 4.01 6.27 5.98
N MET A 20 4.94 5.43 5.51
CA MET A 20 5.44 4.30 6.26
C MET A 20 6.94 4.07 6.01
N THR A 21 7.61 3.38 6.92
CA THR A 21 9.00 2.94 6.73
C THR A 21 9.09 1.59 6.01
N ARG A 22 10.22 1.30 5.36
CA ARG A 22 10.50 -0.01 4.76
C ARG A 22 10.37 -1.15 5.77
N LYS A 23 10.81 -0.94 7.01
CA LYS A 23 10.72 -1.93 8.09
C LYS A 23 9.25 -2.23 8.44
N GLN A 24 8.40 -1.21 8.54
CA GLN A 24 6.96 -1.39 8.78
C GLN A 24 6.28 -2.13 7.62
N MET A 25 6.65 -1.82 6.37
CA MET A 25 6.16 -2.53 5.19
C MET A 25 6.51 -4.02 5.25
N GLU A 26 7.77 -4.35 5.56
CA GLU A 26 8.23 -5.75 5.69
C GLU A 26 7.52 -6.50 6.82
N GLU A 27 7.23 -5.84 7.94
CA GLU A 27 6.43 -6.43 9.02
C GLU A 27 5.02 -6.77 8.54
N ILE A 28 4.34 -5.86 7.83
CA ILE A 28 3.00 -6.12 7.30
C ILE A 28 3.00 -7.27 6.29
N ILE A 29 4.03 -7.37 5.43
CA ILE A 29 4.16 -8.48 4.49
C ILE A 29 4.21 -9.82 5.24
N LYS A 30 5.04 -9.92 6.29
CA LYS A 30 5.12 -11.12 7.13
C LYS A 30 3.80 -11.43 7.85
N LEU A 31 3.11 -10.41 8.33
CA LEU A 31 1.80 -10.59 9.00
C LEU A 31 0.73 -11.08 8.02
N LYS A 32 0.76 -10.61 6.77
CA LYS A 32 -0.18 -11.03 5.74
C LYS A 32 -0.02 -12.51 5.36
N GLU A 33 1.19 -13.05 5.42
CA GLU A 33 1.44 -14.49 5.19
C GLU A 33 0.71 -15.38 6.21
N ILE A 34 0.54 -14.89 7.45
CA ILE A 34 -0.16 -15.61 8.52
C ILE A 34 -1.61 -15.14 8.73
N THR A 35 -2.05 -14.10 8.02
CA THR A 35 -3.42 -13.55 8.04
C THR A 35 -3.94 -13.35 6.61
N PRO A 36 -4.16 -14.44 5.84
CA PRO A 36 -4.48 -14.35 4.42
C PRO A 36 -5.78 -13.59 4.12
N ASP A 37 -6.71 -13.57 5.07
CA ASP A 37 -8.00 -12.88 4.95
C ASP A 37 -7.90 -11.36 5.13
N LYS A 38 -6.77 -10.83 5.62
CA LYS A 38 -6.57 -9.39 5.84
C LYS A 38 -5.88 -8.72 4.66
N LEU A 39 -6.37 -7.54 4.31
CA LEU A 39 -5.73 -6.67 3.32
C LEU A 39 -4.52 -5.95 3.91
N PHE A 40 -3.56 -5.58 3.06
CA PHE A 40 -2.34 -4.88 3.50
C PHE A 40 -2.68 -3.58 4.25
N GLY A 41 -3.57 -2.76 3.68
CA GLY A 41 -3.99 -1.49 4.28
C GLY A 41 -4.69 -1.68 5.63
N GLN A 42 -5.52 -2.73 5.77
CA GLN A 42 -6.18 -3.04 7.04
C GLN A 42 -5.16 -3.35 8.14
N ILE A 43 -4.17 -4.19 7.86
CA ILE A 43 -3.11 -4.51 8.83
C ILE A 43 -2.31 -3.25 9.18
N ALA A 44 -2.03 -2.40 8.19
CA ALA A 44 -1.29 -1.16 8.40
C ALA A 44 -2.03 -0.16 9.30
N ILE A 45 -3.35 -0.03 9.15
CA ILE A 45 -4.21 0.79 10.01
C ILE A 45 -4.32 0.19 11.41
N GLU A 46 -4.55 -1.13 11.53
CA GLU A 46 -4.61 -1.82 12.83
C GLU A 46 -3.31 -1.68 13.63
N LYS A 47 -2.17 -1.58 12.95
CA LYS A 47 -0.85 -1.34 13.56
C LYS A 47 -0.58 0.14 13.88
N GLY A 48 -1.44 1.05 13.45
CA GLY A 48 -1.25 2.50 13.58
C GLY A 48 -0.08 3.03 12.75
N TYR A 49 0.29 2.34 11.67
CA TYR A 49 1.39 2.77 10.80
C TYR A 49 0.94 3.82 9.79
N ILE A 50 -0.34 3.77 9.41
CA ILE A 50 -1.00 4.74 8.53
C ILE A 50 -2.44 4.95 9.02
N ASP A 51 -3.12 5.94 8.44
CA ASP A 51 -4.55 6.16 8.58
C ASP A 51 -5.29 5.91 7.25
N ASP A 52 -6.62 6.07 7.28
CA ASP A 52 -7.48 5.93 6.10
C ASP A 52 -7.10 6.93 5.00
N LYS A 53 -6.65 8.14 5.37
CA LYS A 53 -6.25 9.18 4.42
C LYS A 53 -5.09 8.72 3.53
N ALA A 54 -4.11 8.01 4.08
CA ALA A 54 -3.00 7.47 3.30
C ALA A 54 -3.45 6.40 2.29
N ILE A 55 -4.53 5.66 2.59
CA ILE A 55 -5.15 4.71 1.66
C ILE A 55 -5.86 5.47 0.55
N ASP A 56 -6.63 6.51 0.89
CA ASP A 56 -7.32 7.34 -0.08
C ASP A 56 -6.32 7.99 -1.06
N ASP A 57 -5.22 8.56 -0.55
CA ASP A 57 -4.15 9.14 -1.38
C ASP A 57 -3.56 8.11 -2.37
N TYR A 58 -3.42 6.84 -1.95
CA TYR A 58 -2.98 5.76 -2.84
C TYR A 58 -4.03 5.42 -3.91
N LEU A 59 -5.30 5.33 -3.52
CA LEU A 59 -6.39 5.01 -4.44
C LEU A 59 -6.57 6.13 -5.47
N GLU A 60 -6.53 7.39 -5.04
CA GLU A 60 -6.52 8.54 -5.93
C GLU A 60 -5.33 8.50 -6.89
N ALA A 61 -4.10 8.34 -6.39
CA ALA A 61 -2.92 8.25 -7.25
C ALA A 61 -2.97 7.07 -8.25
N LYS A 62 -3.58 5.95 -7.84
CA LYS A 62 -3.68 4.73 -8.66
C LYS A 62 -4.79 4.78 -9.71
N PHE A 63 -5.93 5.35 -9.37
CA PHE A 63 -7.14 5.33 -10.20
C PHE A 63 -7.39 6.64 -10.94
N ASN A 64 -6.82 7.76 -10.50
CA ASN A 64 -6.99 9.07 -11.11
C ASN A 64 -5.92 9.36 -12.19
N ILE A 65 -5.52 8.33 -12.94
CA ILE A 65 -4.68 8.45 -14.16
C ILE A 65 -5.53 9.03 -15.31
N SER A 66 -6.14 10.19 -15.07
CA SER A 66 -6.82 11.03 -16.06
C SER A 66 -6.13 12.39 -16.22
N ASP A 67 -5.34 12.83 -15.24
CA ASP A 67 -4.87 14.23 -15.14
C ASP A 67 -3.34 14.42 -15.20
N LEU A 68 -2.60 13.46 -15.77
CA LEU A 68 -1.26 13.74 -16.31
C LEU A 68 -1.36 14.21 -17.77
N ARG A 69 -2.13 15.28 -18.00
CA ARG A 69 -2.01 16.12 -19.21
C ARG A 69 -1.06 17.26 -18.96
#